data_AF-Q3KB94-F1
#
_entry.id   AF-Q3KB94-F1
#
_cell.length_a   1.000
_cell.length_b   1.000
_cell.length_c   1.000
_cell.angle_alpha   90.00
_cell.angle_beta   90.00
_cell.angle_gamma   90.00
#
_symmetry.space_group_name_H-M   'P 1'
#
loop_
_entity.id
_entity.type
_entity.pdbx_description
1 polymer ?
#
loop_
_entity_poly.entity_id
_entity_poly.type
_entity_poly.pdbx_seq_one_letter_code
_entity_poly.pdbx_strand_id
1 'polypeptide(L)'
;MNMRKFWPLLMAGSVGAMGLSSASAESFQFLVGSYTAGTSEGIYRMNFDSATGQIDAKPLQVIKSENPSWLTLSKDQRRLFVVNENGPGQKDPVGRVSSYAIDPKTHALTLINQVQSLGNEPTHSSLSGDASHLFVSNYSVVEDPGGTLAVLPVGSDGKLKPVVQMSAHPASRVNPERQASNHVHSTVSSPDGRYVFSNDLGADKVFIYQFDPKAKPDLPLTPAKTASVQLPAGSGPRHLLFSADGKHAWLTMEMSAQVAVFDYKDGVLTQTQLVDLAAGQPTADKAAAALHASADGKFLYVSNRGTANQLLVFAIDPASGQLKELQRRSVEGDHPREFSLDPSGKFLLIANQKSNQIVVVERDGKTGLLGKTVQKLPMDAPSDLKFLVRQ
;
A
#
# COMPACT_ATOMS: atom_id res chain seq x y z
N MET A 1 23.42 -75.27 -47.47
CA MET A 1 22.74 -74.00 -47.76
C MET A 1 21.96 -73.59 -46.51
N ASN A 2 22.33 -72.45 -45.92
CA ASN A 2 21.70 -71.67 -44.84
C ASN A 2 21.62 -72.24 -43.40
N MET A 3 22.67 -71.89 -42.64
CA MET A 3 22.72 -71.83 -41.18
C MET A 3 21.66 -70.87 -40.60
N ARG A 4 20.89 -71.33 -39.61
CA ARG A 4 20.11 -70.47 -38.71
C ARG A 4 21.01 -70.02 -37.56
N LYS A 5 21.21 -68.70 -37.41
CA LYS A 5 21.81 -68.10 -36.20
C LYS A 5 20.71 -67.47 -35.36
N PHE A 6 20.56 -67.96 -34.15
CA PHE A 6 19.85 -67.29 -33.06
C PHE A 6 20.67 -66.09 -32.59
N TRP A 7 20.04 -64.93 -32.45
CA TRP A 7 20.60 -63.77 -31.75
C TRP A 7 19.80 -63.53 -30.47
N PRO A 8 20.45 -63.50 -29.29
CA PRO A 8 19.81 -63.03 -28.07
C PRO A 8 19.81 -61.50 -28.05
N LEU A 9 18.66 -60.90 -27.71
CA LEU A 9 18.55 -59.47 -27.42
C LEU A 9 19.40 -59.14 -26.18
N LEU A 10 20.46 -58.36 -26.37
CA LEU A 10 21.07 -57.56 -25.30
C LEU A 10 20.28 -56.25 -25.18
N MET A 11 19.55 -56.09 -24.07
CA MET A 11 19.05 -54.78 -23.62
C MET A 11 20.23 -54.00 -23.05
N ALA A 12 20.74 -53.04 -23.81
CA ALA A 12 21.67 -52.03 -23.33
C ALA A 12 21.01 -50.65 -23.38
N GLY A 13 20.78 -50.09 -22.18
CA GLY A 13 20.97 -48.68 -21.85
C GLY A 13 20.17 -47.60 -22.58
N SER A 14 19.31 -46.92 -21.81
CA SER A 14 19.34 -45.46 -21.76
C SER A 14 18.74 -44.99 -20.43
N VAL A 15 19.60 -44.78 -19.43
CA VAL A 15 19.25 -43.91 -18.30
C VAL A 15 19.27 -42.50 -18.88
N GLY A 16 18.11 -42.02 -19.32
CA GLY A 16 17.94 -40.62 -19.65
C GLY A 16 18.14 -39.82 -18.37
N ALA A 17 19.26 -39.10 -18.29
CA ALA A 17 19.39 -38.02 -17.33
C ALA A 17 18.29 -37.01 -17.66
N MET A 18 17.18 -37.07 -16.92
CA MET A 18 16.23 -35.97 -16.87
C MET A 18 17.01 -34.79 -16.29
N GLY A 19 17.48 -33.92 -17.17
CA GLY A 19 17.93 -32.60 -16.77
C GLY A 19 16.78 -31.98 -16.00
N LEU A 20 16.98 -31.82 -14.70
CA LEU A 20 16.18 -30.90 -13.91
C LEU A 20 16.37 -29.54 -14.57
N SER A 21 15.42 -29.15 -15.41
CA SER A 21 15.25 -27.75 -15.74
C SER A 21 14.98 -27.08 -14.41
N SER A 22 15.99 -26.45 -13.84
CA SER A 22 15.80 -25.49 -12.77
C SER A 22 14.87 -24.43 -13.37
N ALA A 23 13.62 -24.43 -12.95
CA ALA A 23 12.76 -23.28 -13.16
C ALA A 23 13.57 -22.06 -12.71
N SER A 24 13.88 -21.15 -13.63
CA SER A 24 14.64 -19.95 -13.29
C SER A 24 13.89 -19.26 -12.17
N ALA A 25 14.54 -19.06 -11.03
CA ALA A 25 13.97 -18.25 -9.95
C ALA A 25 13.52 -16.92 -10.55
N GLU A 26 12.23 -16.60 -10.46
CA GLU A 26 11.73 -15.31 -10.90
C GLU A 26 12.26 -14.26 -9.92
N SER A 27 13.26 -13.49 -10.36
CA SER A 27 13.73 -12.34 -9.59
C SER A 27 12.81 -11.16 -9.89
N PHE A 28 12.23 -10.59 -8.84
CA PHE A 28 11.44 -9.37 -8.93
C PHE A 28 12.27 -8.18 -8.48
N GLN A 29 11.89 -7.00 -8.94
CA GLN A 29 12.39 -5.75 -8.36
C GLN A 29 11.26 -5.08 -7.59
N PHE A 30 11.61 -4.33 -6.57
CA PHE A 30 10.65 -3.53 -5.83
C PHE A 30 11.25 -2.20 -5.41
N LEU A 31 10.36 -1.27 -5.09
CA LEU A 31 10.68 0.05 -4.61
C LEU A 31 10.40 0.13 -3.12
N VAL A 32 11.25 0.89 -2.41
CA VAL A 32 11.05 1.22 -1.00
C VAL A 32 10.96 2.73 -0.84
N GLY A 33 9.87 3.20 -0.24
CA GLY A 33 9.73 4.55 0.29
C GLY A 33 10.30 4.66 1.71
N SER A 34 10.66 5.86 2.14
CA SER A 34 11.25 6.07 3.47
C SER A 34 11.03 7.49 4.01
N TYR A 35 11.29 7.69 5.30
CA TYR A 35 11.53 9.02 5.87
C TYR A 35 13.03 9.34 5.89
N THR A 36 13.41 10.60 5.71
CA THR A 36 14.80 11.04 5.50
C THR A 36 15.37 11.93 6.61
N ALA A 37 14.73 11.93 7.78
CA ALA A 37 15.27 12.60 8.96
C ALA A 37 16.54 11.91 9.52
N GLY A 38 16.71 10.61 9.21
CA GLY A 38 17.87 9.81 9.58
C GLY A 38 18.94 9.73 8.48
N THR A 39 19.39 8.52 8.20
CA THR A 39 20.42 8.22 7.18
C THR A 39 19.84 7.82 5.83
N SER A 40 18.53 7.58 5.73
CA SER A 40 17.89 7.31 4.45
C SER A 40 18.10 8.46 3.46
N GLU A 41 18.41 8.10 2.21
CA GLU A 41 18.61 9.04 1.10
C GLU A 41 17.32 9.29 0.31
N GLY A 42 16.29 8.45 0.46
CA GLY A 42 15.02 8.61 -0.26
C GLY A 42 14.42 7.29 -0.74
N ILE A 43 14.33 7.09 -2.06
CA ILE A 43 13.72 5.90 -2.67
C ILE A 43 14.80 4.91 -3.06
N TYR A 44 14.55 3.63 -2.79
CA TYR A 44 15.47 2.55 -3.12
C TYR A 44 14.81 1.56 -4.07
N ARG A 45 15.50 1.23 -5.16
CA ARG A 45 15.12 0.12 -6.04
C ARG A 45 15.96 -1.09 -5.68
N MET A 46 15.28 -2.15 -5.26
CA MET A 46 15.88 -3.34 -4.69
C MET A 46 15.60 -4.55 -5.59
N ASN A 47 16.45 -5.56 -5.49
CA ASN A 47 16.24 -6.85 -6.11
C ASN A 47 15.72 -7.85 -5.07
N PHE A 48 14.80 -8.72 -5.48
CA PHE A 48 14.16 -9.74 -4.64
C PHE A 48 14.17 -11.08 -5.36
N ASP A 49 14.63 -12.12 -4.67
CA ASP A 49 14.60 -13.51 -5.14
C ASP A 49 13.33 -14.20 -4.62
N SER A 50 12.35 -14.45 -5.49
CA SER A 50 11.09 -15.11 -5.09
C SER A 50 11.21 -16.62 -4.86
N ALA A 51 12.36 -17.23 -5.11
CA ALA A 51 12.61 -18.62 -4.73
C ALA A 51 13.01 -18.72 -3.25
N THR A 52 13.79 -17.75 -2.75
CA THR A 52 14.39 -17.80 -1.40
C THR A 52 13.83 -16.76 -0.43
N GLY A 53 13.14 -15.75 -0.93
CA GLY A 53 12.66 -14.61 -0.14
C GLY A 53 13.76 -13.62 0.25
N GLN A 54 14.94 -13.69 -0.38
CA GLN A 54 16.05 -12.80 -0.08
C GLN A 54 15.97 -11.50 -0.89
N ILE A 55 16.26 -10.39 -0.23
CA ILE A 55 16.49 -9.06 -0.81
C ILE A 55 18.01 -8.86 -0.90
N ASP A 56 18.49 -8.42 -2.07
CA ASP A 56 19.91 -8.06 -2.22
C ASP A 56 20.24 -6.84 -1.35
N ALA A 57 21.31 -6.92 -0.55
CA ALA A 57 21.68 -5.83 0.36
C ALA A 57 22.09 -4.54 -0.37
N LYS A 58 22.57 -4.65 -1.61
CA LYS A 58 22.95 -3.50 -2.43
C LYS A 58 21.76 -3.09 -3.31
N PRO A 59 21.27 -1.84 -3.21
CA PRO A 59 20.24 -1.34 -4.11
C PRO A 59 20.73 -1.29 -5.56
N LEU A 60 19.82 -1.57 -6.49
CA LEU A 60 20.01 -1.37 -7.93
C LEU A 60 20.02 0.12 -8.30
N GLN A 61 19.33 0.94 -7.52
CA GLN A 61 19.29 2.39 -7.67
C GLN A 61 18.90 3.05 -6.34
N VAL A 62 19.52 4.19 -6.03
CA VAL A 62 19.12 5.08 -4.94
C VAL A 62 18.73 6.43 -5.54
N ILE A 63 17.55 6.93 -5.18
CA ILE A 63 17.00 8.18 -5.69
C ILE A 63 16.90 9.15 -4.51
N LYS A 64 17.72 10.20 -4.56
CA LYS A 64 17.73 11.24 -3.52
C LYS A 64 16.42 12.01 -3.54
N SER A 65 15.66 11.94 -2.45
CA SER A 65 14.37 12.60 -2.31
C SER A 65 14.03 12.76 -0.83
N GLU A 66 13.46 13.90 -0.43
CA GLU A 66 13.07 14.14 0.97
C GLU A 66 11.73 13.46 1.28
N ASN A 67 11.70 12.66 2.35
CA ASN A 67 10.54 11.92 2.88
C ASN A 67 9.60 11.29 1.82
N PRO A 68 10.09 10.46 0.87
CA PRO A 68 9.26 9.79 -0.11
C PRO A 68 8.47 8.63 0.52
N SER A 69 7.45 8.96 1.32
CA SER A 69 6.83 8.01 2.25
C SER A 69 5.73 7.13 1.65
N TRP A 70 5.21 7.48 0.47
CA TRP A 70 4.21 6.71 -0.25
C TRP A 70 4.47 6.70 -1.76
N LEU A 71 4.35 5.52 -2.36
CA LEU A 71 4.66 5.24 -3.76
C LEU A 71 3.40 4.77 -4.50
N THR A 72 3.00 5.51 -5.54
CA THR A 72 1.85 5.18 -6.37
C THR A 72 2.30 4.82 -7.78
N LEU A 73 2.20 3.54 -8.12
CA LEU A 73 2.49 3.07 -9.47
C LEU A 73 1.27 3.26 -10.38
N SER A 74 1.52 3.73 -11.59
CA SER A 74 0.59 3.59 -12.71
C SER A 74 0.30 2.11 -13.00
N LYS A 75 -0.88 1.79 -13.53
CA LYS A 75 -1.31 0.42 -13.81
C LYS A 75 -0.37 -0.33 -14.76
N ASP A 76 0.22 0.37 -15.72
CA ASP A 76 1.21 -0.18 -16.66
C ASP A 76 2.64 -0.20 -16.09
N GLN A 77 2.85 0.34 -14.88
CA GLN A 77 4.13 0.52 -14.21
C GLN A 77 5.18 1.25 -15.07
N ARG A 78 4.74 2.22 -15.89
CA ARG A 78 5.64 3.13 -16.64
C ARG A 78 5.87 4.46 -15.94
N ARG A 79 5.08 4.73 -14.90
CA ARG A 79 5.14 5.94 -14.07
C ARG A 79 5.03 5.58 -12.59
N LEU A 80 5.81 6.31 -11.79
CA LEU A 80 5.76 6.31 -10.34
C LEU A 80 5.44 7.74 -9.88
N PHE A 81 4.43 7.87 -9.02
CA PHE A 81 4.12 9.10 -8.31
C PHE A 81 4.49 8.93 -6.85
N VAL A 82 5.09 9.94 -6.25
CA VAL A 82 5.66 9.87 -4.90
C VAL A 82 5.19 11.07 -4.12
N VAL A 83 4.61 10.85 -2.95
CA VAL A 83 4.39 11.94 -2.00
C VAL A 83 5.68 12.20 -1.24
N ASN A 84 6.01 13.46 -1.04
CA ASN A 84 7.12 13.90 -0.21
C ASN A 84 6.51 14.50 1.06
N GLU A 85 6.46 13.71 2.14
CA GLU A 85 5.71 13.96 3.38
C GLU A 85 6.40 14.99 4.28
N ASN A 86 6.60 16.16 3.69
CA ASN A 86 7.29 17.30 4.23
C ASN A 86 6.30 18.29 4.83
N GLY A 87 6.74 19.06 5.81
CA GLY A 87 5.93 20.13 6.41
C GLY A 87 6.71 20.95 7.43
N PRO A 88 6.05 21.89 8.13
CA PRO A 88 6.71 22.86 8.99
C PRO A 88 7.68 22.23 10.00
N GLY A 89 8.88 22.80 10.11
CA GLY A 89 9.93 22.32 11.02
C GLY A 89 10.84 21.22 10.45
N GLN A 90 10.58 20.73 9.24
CA GLN A 90 11.46 19.80 8.53
C GLN A 90 12.45 20.52 7.60
N LYS A 91 13.47 19.79 7.11
CA LYS A 91 14.53 20.32 6.24
C LYS A 91 13.97 20.94 4.94
N ASP A 92 13.08 20.23 4.25
CA ASP A 92 12.18 20.82 3.26
C ASP A 92 10.82 21.02 3.96
N PRO A 93 10.37 22.26 4.20
CA PRO A 93 9.16 22.50 4.96
C PRO A 93 7.88 22.43 4.12
N VAL A 94 7.97 22.05 2.85
CA VAL A 94 6.87 22.12 1.89
C VAL A 94 6.45 20.73 1.48
N GLY A 95 5.16 20.40 1.65
CA GLY A 95 4.56 19.18 1.09
C GLY A 95 4.60 19.17 -0.43
N ARG A 96 5.13 18.08 -1.02
CA ARG A 96 5.33 17.97 -2.47
C ARG A 96 4.88 16.61 -3.00
N VAL A 97 4.79 16.56 -4.32
CA VAL A 97 4.55 15.34 -5.07
C VAL A 97 5.50 15.31 -6.26
N SER A 98 6.17 14.18 -6.44
CA SER A 98 7.13 13.92 -7.51
C SER A 98 6.57 12.88 -8.48
N SER A 99 6.86 13.04 -9.78
CA SER A 99 6.58 12.05 -10.82
C SER A 99 7.87 11.55 -11.44
N TYR A 100 7.96 10.25 -11.67
CA TYR A 100 9.10 9.57 -12.27
C TYR A 100 8.65 8.69 -13.43
N ALA A 101 9.47 8.65 -14.49
CA ALA A 101 9.40 7.63 -15.51
C ALA A 101 10.08 6.35 -15.01
N ILE A 102 9.50 5.20 -15.33
CA ILE A 102 10.10 3.89 -15.11
C ILE A 102 10.50 3.35 -16.47
N ASP A 103 11.80 3.08 -16.65
CA ASP A 103 12.28 2.44 -17.88
C ASP A 103 11.76 1.00 -17.95
N PRO A 104 11.08 0.57 -19.04
CA PRO A 104 10.44 -0.74 -19.10
C PRO A 104 11.45 -1.90 -19.12
N LYS A 105 12.69 -1.68 -19.56
CA LYS A 105 13.69 -2.75 -19.67
C LYS A 105 14.50 -2.92 -18.40
N THR A 106 14.88 -1.79 -17.81
CA THR A 106 15.83 -1.72 -16.71
C THR A 106 15.17 -1.38 -15.40
N HIS A 107 13.92 -0.90 -15.38
CA HIS A 107 13.20 -0.32 -14.25
C HIS A 107 13.88 0.89 -13.59
N ALA A 108 14.84 1.51 -14.27
CA ALA A 108 15.48 2.73 -13.77
C ALA A 108 14.45 3.85 -13.65
N LEU A 109 14.46 4.54 -12.50
CA LEU A 109 13.63 5.70 -12.23
C LEU A 109 14.31 6.97 -12.72
N THR A 110 13.59 7.80 -13.47
CA THR A 110 14.05 9.13 -13.89
C THR A 110 13.00 10.17 -13.52
N LEU A 111 13.40 11.22 -12.79
CA LEU A 111 12.48 12.29 -12.39
C LEU A 111 11.92 12.99 -13.64
N ILE A 112 10.59 13.11 -13.70
CA ILE A 112 9.88 13.87 -14.73
C ILE A 112 9.70 15.31 -14.23
N ASN A 113 9.02 15.49 -13.10
CA ASN A 113 8.86 16.78 -12.44
C ASN A 113 8.43 16.60 -10.97
N GLN A 114 8.42 17.72 -10.25
CA GLN A 114 7.93 17.83 -8.87
C GLN A 114 7.10 19.09 -8.73
N VAL A 115 6.02 19.01 -7.96
CA VAL A 115 5.10 20.12 -7.68
C VAL A 115 4.76 20.15 -6.19
N GLN A 116 4.23 21.27 -5.70
CA GLN A 116 3.71 21.38 -4.34
C GLN A 116 2.33 20.70 -4.26
N SER A 117 2.03 20.02 -3.14
CA SER A 117 0.69 19.49 -2.86
C SER A 117 -0.27 20.56 -2.31
N LEU A 118 0.25 21.75 -2.00
CA LEU A 118 -0.44 22.88 -1.33
C LEU A 118 -1.00 22.55 0.06
N GLY A 119 -0.57 21.45 0.68
CA GLY A 119 -0.81 21.13 2.08
C GLY A 119 0.44 20.55 2.73
N ASN A 120 0.38 20.34 4.05
CA ASN A 120 1.49 19.79 4.82
C ASN A 120 1.39 18.27 4.90
N GLU A 121 2.55 17.61 4.93
CA GLU A 121 2.72 16.17 5.09
C GLU A 121 1.77 15.33 4.20
N PRO A 122 1.87 15.42 2.85
CA PRO A 122 1.17 14.49 1.97
C PRO A 122 1.64 13.06 2.27
N THR A 123 0.74 12.23 2.81
CA THR A 123 1.07 10.91 3.36
C THR A 123 0.58 9.76 2.47
N HIS A 124 -0.27 10.05 1.49
CA HIS A 124 -0.83 9.06 0.57
C HIS A 124 -1.22 9.70 -0.76
N SER A 125 -1.16 8.92 -1.84
CA SER A 125 -1.78 9.28 -3.11
C SER A 125 -2.41 8.09 -3.83
N SER A 126 -3.35 8.36 -4.73
CA SER A 126 -3.89 7.36 -5.67
C SER A 126 -4.25 8.01 -7.01
N LEU A 127 -4.30 7.20 -8.07
CA LEU A 127 -4.69 7.67 -9.39
C LEU A 127 -6.20 7.52 -9.62
N SER A 128 -6.76 8.39 -10.46
CA SER A 128 -8.04 8.13 -11.12
C SER A 128 -7.95 6.85 -11.97
N GLY A 129 -9.09 6.21 -12.25
CA GLY A 129 -9.12 4.95 -13.00
C GLY A 129 -8.51 5.04 -14.41
N ASP A 130 -8.55 6.23 -15.02
CA ASP A 130 -7.94 6.55 -16.32
C ASP A 130 -6.52 7.15 -16.21
N ALA A 131 -5.97 7.25 -15.00
CA ALA A 131 -4.69 7.86 -14.67
C ALA A 131 -4.52 9.32 -15.12
N SER A 132 -5.61 10.03 -15.40
CA SER A 132 -5.60 11.45 -15.78
C SER A 132 -5.44 12.40 -14.59
N HIS A 133 -5.67 11.93 -13.37
CA HIS A 133 -5.56 12.71 -12.14
C HIS A 133 -4.89 11.90 -11.04
N LEU A 134 -4.17 12.60 -10.17
CA LEU A 134 -3.63 12.10 -8.92
C LEU A 134 -4.36 12.79 -7.76
N PHE A 135 -4.91 11.97 -6.86
CA PHE A 135 -5.49 12.40 -5.60
C PHE A 135 -4.43 12.29 -4.51
N VAL A 136 -4.24 13.35 -3.74
CA VAL A 136 -3.19 13.44 -2.73
C VAL A 136 -3.82 13.77 -1.38
N SER A 137 -3.46 13.00 -0.37
CA SER A 137 -3.93 13.13 1.00
C SER A 137 -2.89 13.88 1.82
N ASN A 138 -3.09 15.17 2.03
CA ASN A 138 -2.31 15.98 2.96
C ASN A 138 -2.79 15.71 4.39
N TYR A 139 -1.94 15.13 5.23
CA TYR A 139 -2.29 14.79 6.59
C TYR A 139 -2.32 16.03 7.51
N SER A 140 -1.31 16.89 7.40
CA SER A 140 -1.04 18.05 8.28
C SER A 140 -1.01 17.70 9.77
N VAL A 141 0.16 17.61 10.39
CA VAL A 141 0.23 17.38 11.86
C VAL A 141 -0.20 18.60 12.68
N VAL A 142 -0.19 19.79 12.09
CA VAL A 142 -0.61 21.05 12.71
C VAL A 142 -2.10 21.31 12.51
N GLU A 143 -2.74 21.97 13.50
CA GLU A 143 -4.19 22.25 13.50
C GLU A 143 -4.62 23.18 12.36
N ASP A 144 -3.78 24.16 12.02
CA ASP A 144 -4.01 25.14 10.96
C ASP A 144 -2.83 25.09 9.97
N PRO A 145 -3.05 24.79 8.68
CA PRO A 145 -4.34 24.72 7.97
C PRO A 145 -5.12 23.40 8.13
N GLY A 146 -4.58 22.41 8.84
CA GLY A 146 -5.16 21.06 8.89
C GLY A 146 -4.98 20.30 7.58
N GLY A 147 -5.50 19.07 7.56
CA GLY A 147 -5.36 18.15 6.43
C GLY A 147 -6.21 18.56 5.22
N THR A 148 -5.89 18.05 4.03
CA THR A 148 -6.68 18.32 2.83
C THR A 148 -6.57 17.18 1.82
N LEU A 149 -7.60 17.02 1.00
CA LEU A 149 -7.52 16.30 -0.26
C LEU A 149 -7.15 17.28 -1.38
N ALA A 150 -6.01 17.06 -2.04
CA ALA A 150 -5.60 17.80 -3.22
C ALA A 150 -5.81 16.97 -4.51
N VAL A 151 -6.20 17.63 -5.60
CA VAL A 151 -6.38 17.01 -6.92
C VAL A 151 -5.43 17.63 -7.93
N LEU A 152 -4.58 16.80 -8.53
CA LEU A 152 -3.59 17.21 -9.51
C LEU A 152 -3.86 16.51 -10.85
N PRO A 153 -4.01 17.22 -11.97
CA PRO A 153 -4.05 16.59 -13.28
C PRO A 153 -2.69 16.00 -13.64
N VAL A 154 -2.71 14.87 -14.34
CA VAL A 154 -1.54 14.15 -14.85
C VAL A 154 -1.53 14.27 -16.38
N GLY A 155 -0.46 14.83 -16.94
CA GLY A 155 -0.26 14.87 -18.38
C GLY A 155 -0.03 13.48 -18.97
N SER A 156 -0.30 13.30 -20.27
CA SER A 156 -0.02 12.05 -20.98
C SER A 156 1.47 11.69 -21.01
N ASP A 157 2.36 12.68 -20.84
CA ASP A 157 3.79 12.48 -20.64
C ASP A 157 4.15 12.04 -19.21
N GLY A 158 3.19 12.06 -18.28
CA GLY A 158 3.35 11.78 -16.85
C GLY A 158 3.68 13.00 -16.02
N LYS A 159 3.71 14.22 -16.58
CA LYS A 159 3.95 15.44 -15.79
C LYS A 159 2.78 15.72 -14.87
N LEU A 160 3.08 15.99 -13.61
CA LEU A 160 2.11 16.55 -12.66
C LEU A 160 1.86 18.02 -13.01
N LYS A 161 0.59 18.40 -13.14
CA LYS A 161 0.17 19.80 -13.27
C LYS A 161 -0.11 20.39 -11.88
N PRO A 162 -0.21 21.73 -11.75
CA PRO A 162 -0.61 22.36 -10.50
C PRO A 162 -1.94 21.80 -9.96
N VAL A 163 -2.11 21.87 -8.64
CA VAL A 163 -3.35 21.51 -7.96
C VAL A 163 -4.51 22.32 -8.54
N VAL A 164 -5.59 21.64 -8.95
CA VAL A 164 -6.81 22.29 -9.46
C VAL A 164 -7.92 22.37 -8.41
N GLN A 165 -7.88 21.50 -7.40
CA GLN A 165 -8.89 21.46 -6.35
C GLN A 165 -8.29 21.03 -5.02
N MET A 166 -8.74 21.67 -3.94
CA MET A 166 -8.44 21.34 -2.54
C MET A 166 -9.76 21.19 -1.77
N SER A 167 -9.86 20.16 -0.94
CA SER A 167 -11.00 19.94 -0.04
C SER A 167 -10.51 19.72 1.39
N ALA A 168 -10.98 20.56 2.31
CA ALA A 168 -10.82 20.36 3.75
C ALA A 168 -12.11 19.79 4.35
N HIS A 169 -12.01 19.20 5.54
CA HIS A 169 -13.14 18.56 6.20
C HIS A 169 -13.33 19.11 7.63
N PRO A 170 -14.55 19.07 8.19
CA PRO A 170 -14.76 19.38 9.60
C PRO A 170 -14.19 18.26 10.49
N ALA A 171 -13.35 18.64 11.45
CA ALA A 171 -12.82 17.74 12.48
C ALA A 171 -13.91 17.25 13.44
N SER A 172 -13.72 16.07 14.06
CA SER A 172 -14.63 15.53 15.06
C SER A 172 -14.43 16.16 16.44
N ARG A 173 -13.20 16.61 16.75
CA ARG A 173 -12.80 17.16 18.05
C ARG A 173 -13.00 16.20 19.23
N VAL A 174 -13.13 14.90 18.96
CA VAL A 174 -13.32 13.87 19.99
C VAL A 174 -12.02 13.66 20.77
N ASN A 175 -10.90 13.49 20.07
CA ASN A 175 -9.58 13.49 20.67
C ASN A 175 -8.93 14.89 20.52
N PRO A 176 -8.60 15.58 21.62
CA PRO A 176 -8.09 16.95 21.57
C PRO A 176 -6.67 17.07 20.99
N GLU A 177 -5.91 15.97 20.91
CA GLU A 177 -4.52 15.99 20.40
C GLU A 177 -4.45 15.57 18.93
N ARG A 178 -5.24 14.57 18.53
CA ARG A 178 -5.16 13.91 17.22
C ARG A 178 -6.32 14.23 16.29
N GLN A 179 -7.34 14.92 16.79
CA GLN A 179 -8.57 15.26 16.05
C GLN A 179 -9.04 16.70 16.31
N ALA A 180 -8.13 17.58 16.77
CA ALA A 180 -8.40 19.01 16.88
C ALA A 180 -8.69 19.65 15.50
N SER A 181 -7.99 19.18 14.48
CA SER A 181 -8.22 19.47 13.07
C SER A 181 -8.52 18.19 12.30
N ASN A 182 -8.83 18.35 11.02
CA ASN A 182 -8.97 17.27 10.07
C ASN A 182 -7.60 16.77 9.59
N HIS A 183 -7.52 15.49 9.22
CA HIS A 183 -6.28 14.82 8.83
C HIS A 183 -6.58 13.77 7.76
N VAL A 184 -6.58 14.18 6.48
CA VAL A 184 -6.83 13.25 5.37
C VAL A 184 -5.65 12.29 5.26
N HIS A 185 -5.88 11.02 5.59
CA HIS A 185 -4.82 10.02 5.65
C HIS A 185 -4.73 9.17 4.37
N SER A 186 -5.86 8.90 3.71
CA SER A 186 -5.82 8.29 2.38
C SER A 186 -7.03 8.66 1.55
N THR A 187 -6.84 8.60 0.23
CA THR A 187 -7.89 8.87 -0.73
C THR A 187 -7.80 7.83 -1.84
N VAL A 188 -8.90 7.12 -2.12
CA VAL A 188 -8.92 6.01 -3.08
C VAL A 188 -10.12 6.10 -4.03
N SER A 189 -9.91 5.75 -5.29
CA SER A 189 -10.97 5.63 -6.28
C SER A 189 -11.82 4.39 -6.02
N SER A 190 -13.11 4.45 -6.33
CA SER A 190 -13.94 3.25 -6.49
C SER A 190 -13.40 2.37 -7.63
N PRO A 191 -13.69 1.06 -7.61
CA PRO A 191 -13.28 0.15 -8.68
C PRO A 191 -13.80 0.53 -10.08
N ASP A 192 -14.96 1.19 -10.15
CA ASP A 192 -15.55 1.70 -11.39
C ASP A 192 -15.03 3.11 -11.79
N GLY A 193 -14.19 3.72 -10.95
CA GLY A 193 -13.58 5.03 -11.18
C GLY A 193 -14.54 6.23 -11.08
N ARG A 194 -15.80 6.03 -10.68
CA ARG A 194 -16.81 7.10 -10.62
C ARG A 194 -16.82 7.87 -9.30
N TYR A 195 -16.27 7.29 -8.24
CA TYR A 195 -16.27 7.89 -6.91
C TYR A 195 -14.87 7.91 -6.32
N VAL A 196 -14.65 8.86 -5.40
CA VAL A 196 -13.41 9.01 -4.64
C VAL A 196 -13.74 9.07 -3.16
N PHE A 197 -13.09 8.22 -2.37
CA PHE A 197 -13.28 8.05 -0.94
C PHE A 197 -12.09 8.64 -0.20
N SER A 198 -12.33 9.65 0.62
CA SER A 198 -11.32 10.35 1.39
C SER A 198 -11.47 10.05 2.88
N ASN A 199 -10.56 9.26 3.41
CA ASN A 199 -10.53 8.86 4.81
C ASN A 199 -9.86 9.96 5.63
N ASP A 200 -10.60 10.53 6.56
CA ASP A 200 -10.13 11.62 7.39
C ASP A 200 -10.08 11.21 8.87
N LEU A 201 -8.85 10.97 9.34
CA LEU A 201 -8.57 10.54 10.71
C LEU A 201 -9.11 11.56 11.71
N GLY A 202 -8.93 12.84 11.42
CA GLY A 202 -9.37 13.94 12.27
C GLY A 202 -10.89 14.10 12.35
N ALA A 203 -11.64 13.56 11.39
CA ALA A 203 -13.08 13.74 11.27
C ALA A 203 -13.94 12.53 11.69
N ASP A 204 -13.34 11.37 11.96
CA ASP A 204 -14.04 10.09 12.15
C ASP A 204 -14.98 9.76 10.97
N LYS A 205 -14.60 10.14 9.75
CA LYS A 205 -15.43 10.02 8.56
C LYS A 205 -14.65 9.56 7.34
N VAL A 206 -15.37 8.87 6.47
CA VAL A 206 -15.00 8.73 5.05
C VAL A 206 -15.85 9.69 4.25
N PHE A 207 -15.24 10.70 3.62
CA PHE A 207 -15.91 11.62 2.70
C PHE A 207 -15.96 11.01 1.30
N ILE A 208 -17.06 11.23 0.58
CA ILE A 208 -17.35 10.58 -0.69
C ILE A 208 -17.65 11.64 -1.75
N TYR A 209 -16.89 11.58 -2.84
CA TYR A 209 -16.99 12.49 -3.96
C TYR A 209 -17.35 11.73 -5.23
N GLN A 210 -18.19 12.31 -6.08
CA GLN A 210 -18.27 11.96 -7.50
C GLN A 210 -17.09 12.56 -8.24
N PHE A 211 -16.48 11.78 -9.13
CA PHE A 211 -15.38 12.20 -9.98
C PHE A 211 -15.85 12.36 -11.42
N ASP A 212 -15.86 13.60 -11.91
CA ASP A 212 -16.24 13.93 -13.29
C ASP A 212 -15.33 15.04 -13.86
N PRO A 213 -14.10 14.67 -14.28
CA PRO A 213 -13.13 15.63 -14.81
C PRO A 213 -13.51 16.15 -16.20
N LYS A 214 -14.43 15.48 -16.91
CA LYS A 214 -14.86 15.91 -18.25
C LYS A 214 -15.91 17.02 -18.16
N ALA A 215 -16.86 16.89 -17.25
CA ALA A 215 -17.86 17.93 -17.03
C ALA A 215 -17.28 19.11 -16.24
N LYS A 216 -16.32 18.88 -15.33
CA LYS A 216 -15.78 19.90 -14.42
C LYS A 216 -14.25 19.82 -14.30
N PRO A 217 -13.49 20.27 -15.31
CA PRO A 217 -12.02 20.14 -15.29
C PRO A 217 -11.33 20.89 -14.13
N ASP A 218 -11.88 22.01 -13.68
CA ASP A 218 -11.33 22.81 -12.57
C ASP A 218 -11.88 22.39 -11.19
N LEU A 219 -12.95 21.58 -11.16
CA LEU A 219 -13.55 21.06 -9.93
C LEU A 219 -14.00 19.60 -10.14
N PRO A 220 -13.05 18.68 -10.42
CA PRO A 220 -13.36 17.32 -10.83
C PRO A 220 -14.05 16.50 -9.75
N LEU A 221 -13.94 16.90 -8.48
CA LEU A 221 -14.62 16.26 -7.35
C LEU A 221 -15.80 17.11 -6.89
N THR A 222 -16.97 16.48 -6.78
CA THR A 222 -18.14 17.07 -6.12
C THR A 222 -18.72 16.12 -5.08
N PRO A 223 -19.30 16.61 -3.98
CA PRO A 223 -19.87 15.72 -2.97
C PRO A 223 -20.88 14.74 -3.59
N ALA A 224 -20.74 13.45 -3.27
CA ALA A 224 -21.71 12.46 -3.70
C ALA A 224 -23.06 12.65 -2.99
N LYS A 225 -24.11 12.01 -3.49
CA LYS A 225 -25.46 12.04 -2.87
C LYS A 225 -25.41 11.65 -1.38
N THR A 226 -24.68 10.58 -1.07
CA THR A 226 -24.26 10.26 0.29
C THR A 226 -22.83 10.77 0.45
N ALA A 227 -22.68 11.99 0.98
CA ALA A 227 -21.39 12.69 0.97
C ALA A 227 -20.38 12.17 2.00
N SER A 228 -20.80 11.35 2.96
CA SER A 228 -19.89 10.75 3.94
C SER A 228 -20.49 9.54 4.65
N VAL A 229 -19.61 8.70 5.20
CA VAL A 229 -19.92 7.69 6.22
C VAL A 229 -19.34 8.12 7.55
N GLN A 230 -20.17 8.12 8.60
CA GLN A 230 -19.74 8.34 9.98
C GLN A 230 -19.22 7.03 10.59
N LEU A 231 -18.08 7.10 11.26
CA LEU A 231 -17.47 5.98 12.00
C LEU A 231 -17.56 6.23 13.51
N PRO A 232 -17.22 5.26 14.37
CA PRO A 232 -17.20 5.46 15.81
C PRO A 232 -16.36 6.68 16.20
N ALA A 233 -16.82 7.43 17.20
CA ALA A 233 -16.13 8.61 17.69
C ALA A 233 -14.72 8.24 18.19
N GLY A 234 -13.69 8.99 17.77
CA GLY A 234 -12.30 8.73 18.13
C GLY A 234 -11.68 7.50 17.45
N SER A 235 -12.26 7.02 16.35
CA SER A 235 -11.78 5.85 15.63
C SER A 235 -10.61 6.16 14.70
N GLY A 236 -10.62 7.34 14.07
CA GLY A 236 -9.53 7.78 13.19
C GLY A 236 -9.34 6.92 11.94
N PRO A 237 -10.23 6.98 10.93
CA PRO A 237 -10.08 6.20 9.70
C PRO A 237 -8.79 6.51 8.95
N ARG A 238 -8.14 5.46 8.47
CA ARG A 238 -6.79 5.52 7.92
C ARG A 238 -6.74 5.08 6.46
N HIS A 239 -6.65 3.78 6.17
CA HIS A 239 -6.53 3.23 4.80
C HIS A 239 -7.78 2.43 4.43
N LEU A 240 -8.32 2.67 3.22
CA LEU A 240 -9.46 1.94 2.65
C LEU A 240 -8.98 1.08 1.48
N LEU A 241 -9.43 -0.17 1.43
CA LEU A 241 -9.16 -1.11 0.34
C LEU A 241 -10.47 -1.70 -0.18
N PHE A 242 -10.69 -1.67 -1.49
CA PHE A 242 -11.79 -2.37 -2.15
C PHE A 242 -11.43 -3.82 -2.48
N SER A 243 -12.42 -4.71 -2.43
CA SER A 243 -12.31 -6.05 -3.00
C SER A 243 -12.11 -5.99 -4.52
N ALA A 244 -11.47 -7.01 -5.10
CA ALA A 244 -11.19 -7.05 -6.53
C ALA A 244 -12.46 -7.07 -7.41
N ASP A 245 -13.55 -7.66 -6.91
CA ASP A 245 -14.86 -7.64 -7.57
C ASP A 245 -15.65 -6.35 -7.31
N GLY A 246 -15.10 -5.47 -6.48
CA GLY A 246 -15.63 -4.18 -6.14
C GLY A 246 -16.95 -4.20 -5.38
N LYS A 247 -17.27 -5.27 -4.65
CA LYS A 247 -18.50 -5.36 -3.85
C LYS A 247 -18.31 -5.07 -2.38
N HIS A 248 -17.08 -5.18 -1.88
CA HIS A 248 -16.77 -4.97 -0.47
C HIS A 248 -15.62 -3.98 -0.31
N ALA A 249 -15.51 -3.40 0.87
CA ALA A 249 -14.37 -2.60 1.26
C ALA A 249 -13.98 -2.84 2.72
N TRP A 250 -12.70 -2.67 3.02
CA TRP A 250 -12.13 -2.77 4.36
C TRP A 250 -11.42 -1.47 4.71
N LEU A 251 -11.62 -0.97 5.91
CA LEU A 251 -11.05 0.30 6.38
C LEU A 251 -10.34 0.08 7.71
N THR A 252 -9.05 0.40 7.77
CA THR A 252 -8.36 0.50 9.06
C THR A 252 -8.76 1.78 9.78
N MET A 253 -8.98 1.68 11.08
CA MET A 253 -9.21 2.80 11.99
C MET A 253 -8.07 2.83 12.99
N GLU A 254 -7.20 3.82 12.83
CA GLU A 254 -5.91 3.93 13.51
C GLU A 254 -6.10 3.97 15.02
N MET A 255 -6.91 4.92 15.49
CA MET A 255 -6.96 5.28 16.91
C MET A 255 -7.72 4.27 17.76
N SER A 256 -8.75 3.62 17.19
CA SER A 256 -9.46 2.53 17.87
C SER A 256 -8.82 1.16 17.66
N ALA A 257 -7.85 1.04 16.75
CA ALA A 257 -7.24 -0.21 16.29
C ALA A 257 -8.29 -1.24 15.86
N GLN A 258 -9.10 -0.84 14.88
CA GLN A 258 -10.19 -1.65 14.35
C GLN A 258 -10.13 -1.73 12.83
N VAL A 259 -10.85 -2.69 12.27
CA VAL A 259 -11.19 -2.73 10.84
C VAL A 259 -12.70 -2.72 10.67
N ALA A 260 -13.20 -1.75 9.92
CA ALA A 260 -14.58 -1.74 9.47
C ALA A 260 -14.69 -2.46 8.11
N VAL A 261 -15.70 -3.32 7.97
CA VAL A 261 -16.06 -4.01 6.73
C VAL A 261 -17.32 -3.37 6.17
N PHE A 262 -17.34 -3.15 4.86
CA PHE A 262 -18.46 -2.53 4.16
C PHE A 262 -18.90 -3.37 2.98
N ASP A 263 -20.21 -3.39 2.73
CA ASP A 263 -20.74 -3.58 1.39
C ASP A 263 -20.65 -2.27 0.61
N TYR A 264 -20.29 -2.36 -0.67
CA TYR A 264 -20.19 -1.23 -1.58
C TYR A 264 -21.16 -1.36 -2.74
N LYS A 265 -21.90 -0.28 -3.01
CA LYS A 265 -22.73 -0.16 -4.21
C LYS A 265 -22.91 1.29 -4.61
N ASP A 266 -22.46 1.64 -5.82
CA ASP A 266 -22.71 2.93 -6.48
C ASP A 266 -22.45 4.14 -5.57
N GLY A 267 -21.22 4.21 -5.03
CA GLY A 267 -20.81 5.31 -4.14
C GLY A 267 -21.28 5.17 -2.70
N VAL A 268 -22.07 4.16 -2.34
CA VAL A 268 -22.54 3.93 -0.97
C VAL A 268 -21.74 2.82 -0.31
N LEU A 269 -21.19 3.11 0.87
CA LEU A 269 -20.58 2.14 1.78
C LEU A 269 -21.53 1.87 2.94
N THR A 270 -21.89 0.61 3.17
CA THR A 270 -22.77 0.17 4.27
C THR A 270 -21.97 -0.74 5.20
N GLN A 271 -21.74 -0.32 6.44
CA GLN A 271 -20.93 -1.09 7.39
C GLN A 271 -21.64 -2.39 7.77
N THR A 272 -20.97 -3.53 7.63
CA THR A 272 -21.48 -4.87 7.91
C THR A 272 -20.79 -5.54 9.09
N GLN A 273 -19.54 -5.17 9.39
CA GLN A 273 -18.78 -5.73 10.50
C GLN A 273 -17.78 -4.71 11.06
N LEU A 274 -17.49 -4.84 12.35
CA LEU A 274 -16.41 -4.13 13.03
C LEU A 274 -15.53 -5.14 13.76
N VAL A 275 -14.23 -5.15 13.46
CA VAL A 275 -13.24 -6.10 13.99
C VAL A 275 -12.28 -5.35 14.91
N ASP A 276 -12.11 -5.82 16.15
CA ASP A 276 -11.12 -5.28 17.10
C ASP A 276 -9.78 -6.00 16.96
N LEU A 277 -8.75 -5.29 16.49
CA LEU A 277 -7.40 -5.83 16.28
C LEU A 277 -6.65 -6.07 17.59
N ALA A 278 -7.18 -5.59 18.72
CA ALA A 278 -6.60 -5.79 20.04
C ALA A 278 -7.55 -6.50 20.99
N ALA A 279 -8.53 -7.23 20.48
CA ALA A 279 -9.31 -8.15 21.30
C ALA A 279 -8.35 -9.03 22.13
N GLY A 280 -8.53 -9.03 23.46
CA GLY A 280 -7.70 -9.76 24.40
C GLY A 280 -6.29 -9.18 24.67
N GLN A 281 -5.99 -7.95 24.24
CA GLN A 281 -4.70 -7.27 24.49
C GLN A 281 -4.89 -5.94 25.25
N PRO A 282 -3.86 -5.43 25.97
CA PRO A 282 -3.92 -4.12 26.60
C PRO A 282 -4.26 -3.01 25.63
N THR A 283 -5.12 -2.07 26.04
CA THR A 283 -5.67 -1.01 25.20
C THR A 283 -4.68 0.11 24.87
N ALA A 284 -3.64 0.30 25.66
CA ALA A 284 -2.90 1.56 25.74
C ALA A 284 -1.99 1.88 24.54
N ASP A 285 -1.64 0.90 23.70
CA ASP A 285 -0.59 1.12 22.69
C ASP A 285 -0.87 0.33 21.40
N LYS A 286 -1.92 0.72 20.70
CA LYS A 286 -2.33 0.10 19.44
C LYS A 286 -2.67 1.17 18.42
N ALA A 287 -2.25 0.95 17.18
CA ALA A 287 -2.55 1.86 16.09
C ALA A 287 -2.57 1.11 14.76
N ALA A 288 -3.77 0.83 14.25
CA ALA A 288 -3.92 0.19 12.94
C ALA A 288 -3.21 1.02 11.88
N ALA A 289 -2.56 0.36 10.92
CA ALA A 289 -1.85 1.00 9.84
C ALA A 289 -2.32 0.51 8.48
N ALA A 290 -1.52 -0.33 7.84
CA ALA A 290 -1.74 -0.79 6.48
C ALA A 290 -2.69 -1.99 6.46
N LEU A 291 -3.38 -2.17 5.34
CA LEU A 291 -4.11 -3.38 5.03
C LEU A 291 -3.91 -3.73 3.55
N HIS A 292 -3.73 -5.02 3.26
CA HIS A 292 -3.60 -5.55 1.91
C HIS A 292 -4.28 -6.91 1.82
N ALA A 293 -4.92 -7.18 0.69
CA ALA A 293 -5.51 -8.50 0.41
C ALA A 293 -4.51 -9.36 -0.40
N SER A 294 -4.60 -10.67 -0.24
CA SER A 294 -3.92 -11.59 -1.16
C SER A 294 -4.48 -11.45 -2.58
N ALA A 295 -3.65 -11.74 -3.59
CA ALA A 295 -4.03 -11.61 -4.99
C ALA A 295 -5.25 -12.48 -5.38
N ASP A 296 -5.47 -13.59 -4.68
CA ASP A 296 -6.65 -14.47 -4.86
C ASP A 296 -7.88 -14.02 -4.06
N GLY A 297 -7.80 -12.92 -3.32
CA GLY A 297 -8.91 -12.32 -2.57
C GLY A 297 -9.36 -13.12 -1.35
N LYS A 298 -8.62 -14.13 -0.91
CA LYS A 298 -9.03 -15.02 0.19
C LYS A 298 -8.56 -14.57 1.57
N PHE A 299 -7.52 -13.75 1.64
CA PHE A 299 -6.93 -13.34 2.91
C PHE A 299 -6.71 -11.83 2.96
N LEU A 300 -7.00 -11.24 4.11
CA LEU A 300 -6.66 -9.85 4.43
C LEU A 300 -5.57 -9.84 5.50
N TYR A 301 -4.58 -8.97 5.31
CA TYR A 301 -3.51 -8.72 6.25
C TYR A 301 -3.64 -7.31 6.77
N VAL A 302 -3.37 -7.10 8.06
CA VAL A 302 -3.46 -5.78 8.69
C VAL A 302 -2.29 -5.58 9.63
N SER A 303 -1.57 -4.46 9.48
CA SER A 303 -0.52 -4.10 10.44
C SER A 303 -1.11 -3.30 11.61
N ASN A 304 -0.67 -3.65 12.83
CA ASN A 304 -1.02 -2.96 14.06
C ASN A 304 0.27 -2.53 14.77
N ARG A 305 0.43 -1.22 14.90
CA ARG A 305 1.59 -0.57 15.54
C ARG A 305 1.33 -0.37 17.04
N GLY A 306 2.22 0.36 17.70
CA GLY A 306 2.19 0.57 19.15
C GLY A 306 3.04 -0.49 19.84
N THR A 307 2.73 -0.90 21.06
CA THR A 307 3.51 -1.96 21.72
C THR A 307 3.12 -3.36 21.25
N ALA A 308 1.96 -3.50 20.58
CA ALA A 308 1.56 -4.75 19.96
C ALA A 308 2.56 -5.18 18.87
N ASN A 309 2.85 -4.28 17.90
CA ASN A 309 3.75 -4.52 16.77
C ASN A 309 3.52 -5.89 16.09
N GLN A 310 2.32 -6.05 15.53
CA GLN A 310 1.85 -7.32 14.94
C GLN A 310 1.33 -7.14 13.52
N LEU A 311 1.42 -8.20 12.73
CA LEU A 311 0.58 -8.42 11.56
C LEU A 311 -0.53 -9.40 11.92
N LEU A 312 -1.77 -9.03 11.62
CA LEU A 312 -2.95 -9.88 11.77
C LEU A 312 -3.33 -10.44 10.41
N VAL A 313 -3.73 -11.71 10.39
CA VAL A 313 -4.18 -12.45 9.19
C VAL A 313 -5.65 -12.80 9.37
N PHE A 314 -6.45 -12.51 8.36
CA PHE A 314 -7.88 -12.82 8.32
C PHE A 314 -8.21 -13.66 7.09
N ALA A 315 -9.09 -14.65 7.23
CA ALA A 315 -9.84 -15.20 6.11
C ALA A 315 -10.94 -14.23 5.70
N ILE A 316 -11.14 -14.06 4.40
CA ILE A 316 -12.22 -13.28 3.81
C ILE A 316 -13.35 -14.24 3.42
N ASP A 317 -14.56 -13.98 3.91
CA ASP A 317 -15.76 -14.62 3.37
C ASP A 317 -16.06 -14.04 1.98
N PRO A 318 -16.06 -14.86 0.91
CA PRO A 318 -16.14 -14.34 -0.46
C PRO A 318 -17.52 -13.79 -0.84
N ALA A 319 -18.57 -14.07 -0.04
CA ALA A 319 -19.92 -13.62 -0.33
C ALA A 319 -20.26 -12.29 0.38
N SER A 320 -19.72 -12.09 1.58
CA SER A 320 -20.04 -10.96 2.46
C SER A 320 -18.86 -10.03 2.74
N GLY A 321 -17.64 -10.41 2.34
CA GLY A 321 -16.42 -9.66 2.66
C GLY A 321 -16.02 -9.72 4.14
N GLN A 322 -16.77 -10.43 4.98
CA GLN A 322 -16.50 -10.51 6.41
C GLN A 322 -15.16 -11.17 6.72
N LEU A 323 -14.56 -10.73 7.82
CA LEU A 323 -13.24 -11.14 8.25
C LEU A 323 -13.33 -12.10 9.44
N LYS A 324 -12.60 -13.20 9.34
CA LYS A 324 -12.35 -14.13 10.45
C LYS A 324 -10.86 -14.17 10.75
N GLU A 325 -10.48 -13.78 11.96
CA GLU A 325 -9.07 -13.81 12.40
C GLU A 325 -8.53 -15.25 12.37
N LEU A 326 -7.33 -15.42 11.80
CA LEU A 326 -6.62 -16.69 11.72
C LEU A 326 -5.33 -16.67 12.54
N GLN A 327 -4.65 -15.52 12.59
CA GLN A 327 -3.33 -15.42 13.20
C GLN A 327 -3.03 -13.99 13.62
N ARG A 328 -2.26 -13.86 14.71
CA ARG A 328 -1.45 -12.68 15.02
C ARG A 328 0.01 -13.08 15.05
N ARG A 329 0.85 -12.31 14.38
CA ARG A 329 2.29 -12.57 14.32
C ARG A 329 3.05 -11.30 14.67
N SER A 330 4.06 -11.40 15.53
CA SER A 330 4.99 -10.28 15.76
C SER A 330 5.64 -9.86 14.45
N VAL A 331 5.84 -8.56 14.23
CA VAL A 331 6.60 -8.06 13.08
C VAL A 331 8.12 -8.11 13.28
N GLU A 332 8.57 -8.56 14.46
CA GLU A 332 9.97 -8.66 14.85
C GLU A 332 10.76 -7.34 14.70
N GLY A 333 10.05 -6.23 14.92
CA GLY A 333 10.53 -4.87 14.87
C GLY A 333 9.51 -3.91 15.47
N ASP A 334 9.69 -2.62 15.20
CA ASP A 334 8.84 -1.55 15.73
C ASP A 334 8.24 -0.70 14.62
N HIS A 335 6.95 -0.38 14.79
CA HIS A 335 6.17 0.49 13.93
C HIS A 335 6.05 -0.05 12.49
N PRO A 336 5.35 -1.19 12.28
CA PRO A 336 5.09 -1.74 10.94
C PRO A 336 4.15 -0.82 10.14
N ARG A 337 4.74 0.20 9.51
CA ARG A 337 4.03 1.29 8.82
C ARG A 337 3.34 0.80 7.56
N GLU A 338 4.01 -0.09 6.83
CA GLU A 338 3.54 -0.72 5.60
C GLU A 338 4.09 -2.15 5.47
N PHE A 339 3.51 -2.90 4.55
CA PHE A 339 4.00 -4.21 4.15
C PHE A 339 3.55 -4.54 2.72
N SER A 340 4.17 -5.52 2.09
CA SER A 340 3.78 -5.97 0.74
C SER A 340 3.86 -7.48 0.62
N LEU A 341 2.90 -8.06 -0.11
CA LEU A 341 2.99 -9.45 -0.53
C LEU A 341 3.84 -9.52 -1.79
N ASP A 342 4.74 -10.49 -1.85
CA ASP A 342 5.51 -10.71 -3.06
C ASP A 342 4.62 -11.23 -4.21
N PRO A 343 5.00 -11.02 -5.48
CA PRO A 343 4.17 -11.41 -6.61
C PRO A 343 3.92 -12.92 -6.72
N SER A 344 4.81 -13.76 -6.18
CA SER A 344 4.59 -15.21 -6.13
C SER A 344 3.61 -15.63 -5.02
N GLY A 345 3.33 -14.73 -4.07
CA GLY A 345 2.44 -14.96 -2.93
C GLY A 345 3.02 -15.87 -1.84
N LYS A 346 4.33 -16.15 -1.87
CA LYS A 346 5.05 -17.03 -0.93
C LYS A 346 5.70 -16.27 0.21
N PHE A 347 5.82 -14.95 0.12
CA PHE A 347 6.49 -14.10 1.08
C PHE A 347 5.70 -12.83 1.35
N LEU A 348 5.93 -12.27 2.54
CA LEU A 348 5.44 -10.96 2.94
C LEU A 348 6.61 -10.15 3.51
N LEU A 349 6.79 -8.94 3.00
CA LEU A 349 7.84 -8.00 3.39
C LEU A 349 7.23 -6.93 4.28
N ILE A 350 7.76 -6.73 5.48
CA ILE A 350 7.24 -5.80 6.48
C ILE A 350 8.22 -4.65 6.66
N ALA A 351 7.76 -3.41 6.44
CA ALA A 351 8.55 -2.20 6.67
C ALA A 351 8.37 -1.72 8.12
N ASN A 352 9.33 -2.07 8.99
CA ASN A 352 9.34 -1.66 10.38
C ASN A 352 10.09 -0.34 10.54
N GLN A 353 9.35 0.77 10.44
CA GLN A 353 9.86 2.12 10.35
C GLN A 353 10.79 2.47 11.52
N LYS A 354 10.36 2.26 12.78
CA LYS A 354 11.12 2.75 13.95
C LYS A 354 12.30 1.86 14.32
N SER A 355 12.27 0.60 13.93
CA SER A 355 13.39 -0.33 14.12
C SER A 355 14.35 -0.39 12.93
N ASN A 356 14.18 0.46 11.92
CA ASN A 356 15.08 0.59 10.78
C ASN A 356 15.40 -0.75 10.08
N GLN A 357 14.36 -1.49 9.70
CA GLN A 357 14.52 -2.75 8.98
C GLN A 357 13.30 -3.13 8.14
N ILE A 358 13.57 -3.91 7.10
CA ILE A 358 12.57 -4.72 6.39
C ILE A 358 12.70 -6.17 6.87
N VAL A 359 11.60 -6.74 7.34
CA VAL A 359 11.54 -8.16 7.74
C VAL A 359 10.78 -8.94 6.68
N VAL A 360 11.39 -10.01 6.16
CA VAL A 360 10.75 -10.91 5.19
C VAL A 360 10.33 -12.19 5.88
N VAL A 361 9.07 -12.58 5.72
CA VAL A 361 8.50 -13.80 6.30
C VAL A 361 7.87 -14.67 5.22
N GLU A 362 7.90 -15.99 5.43
CA GLU A 362 7.16 -16.95 4.61
C GLU A 362 5.65 -16.71 4.73
N ARG A 363 4.92 -17.03 3.66
CA ARG A 363 3.46 -17.05 3.59
C ARG A 363 3.01 -18.37 2.97
N ASP A 364 2.10 -19.05 3.64
CA ASP A 364 1.38 -20.19 3.06
C ASP A 364 0.22 -19.67 2.21
N GLY A 365 0.29 -19.90 0.89
CA GLY A 365 -0.76 -19.46 -0.03
C GLY A 365 -2.11 -20.14 0.13
N LYS A 366 -2.17 -21.31 0.77
CA LYS A 366 -3.43 -22.05 1.02
C LYS A 366 -4.12 -21.61 2.30
N THR A 367 -3.35 -21.36 3.36
CA THR A 367 -3.89 -21.03 4.68
C THR A 367 -3.84 -19.54 5.00
N GLY A 368 -3.08 -18.78 4.22
CA GLY A 368 -2.82 -17.36 4.44
C GLY A 368 -1.85 -17.07 5.58
N LEU A 369 -1.46 -18.09 6.36
CA LEU A 369 -0.64 -17.94 7.56
C LEU A 369 0.78 -17.50 7.22
N LEU A 370 1.35 -16.71 8.12
CA LEU A 370 2.72 -16.21 8.07
C LEU A 370 3.63 -17.09 8.91
N GLY A 371 4.73 -17.51 8.29
CA GLY A 371 5.68 -18.46 8.83
C GLY A 371 6.97 -17.82 9.33
N LYS A 372 8.08 -18.51 9.06
CA LYS A 372 9.40 -18.16 9.57
C LYS A 372 9.90 -16.87 8.92
N THR A 373 10.71 -16.14 9.66
CA THR A 373 11.51 -15.04 9.11
C THR A 373 12.63 -15.61 8.26
N VAL A 374 12.71 -15.17 7.00
CA VAL A 374 13.76 -15.59 6.06
C VAL A 374 14.87 -14.56 5.94
N GLN A 375 14.57 -13.29 6.23
CA GLN A 375 15.56 -12.22 6.22
C GLN A 375 15.14 -11.06 7.12
N LYS A 376 16.13 -10.38 7.71
CA LYS A 376 16.02 -9.04 8.27
C LYS A 376 17.05 -8.15 7.58
N LEU A 377 16.59 -7.20 6.79
CA LEU A 377 17.44 -6.27 6.05
C LEU A 377 17.46 -4.92 6.79
N PRO A 378 18.63 -4.46 7.29
CA PRO A 378 18.75 -3.11 7.83
C PRO A 378 18.40 -2.06 6.76
N MET A 379 17.52 -1.14 7.10
CA MET A 379 17.10 -0.05 6.23
C MET A 379 16.51 1.08 7.06
N ASP A 380 17.00 2.30 6.93
CA ASP A 380 16.55 3.42 7.75
C ASP A 380 15.12 3.85 7.37
N ALA A 381 14.24 3.90 8.38
CA ALA A 381 12.86 4.37 8.32
C ALA A 381 12.03 3.99 7.06
N PRO A 382 11.95 2.70 6.66
CA PRO A 382 11.15 2.28 5.52
C PRO A 382 9.65 2.51 5.80
N SER A 383 8.92 2.99 4.80
CA SER A 383 7.52 3.42 4.96
C SER A 383 6.56 2.98 3.86
N ASP A 384 7.05 2.48 2.72
CA ASP A 384 6.22 1.84 1.68
C ASP A 384 7.05 0.84 0.87
N LEU A 385 6.38 -0.17 0.29
CA LEU A 385 6.97 -1.27 -0.49
C LEU A 385 6.10 -1.56 -1.72
N LYS A 386 6.66 -1.45 -2.94
CA LYS A 386 5.91 -1.68 -4.19
C LYS A 386 6.70 -2.54 -5.20
N PHE A 387 6.17 -3.72 -5.53
CA PHE A 387 6.77 -4.60 -6.54
C PHE A 387 6.54 -4.12 -7.98
N LEU A 388 7.58 -4.27 -8.80
CA LEU A 388 7.56 -4.06 -10.23
C LEU A 388 7.36 -5.43 -10.91
N VAL A 389 6.17 -5.66 -11.45
CA VAL A 389 5.70 -6.95 -11.99
C VAL A 389 5.41 -6.90 -13.50
N ARG A 390 5.59 -5.74 -14.12
CA ARG A 390 5.40 -5.55 -15.57
C ARG A 390 6.72 -5.19 -16.23
N GLN A 391 6.96 -5.80 -17.39
CA GLN A 391 8.08 -5.51 -18.29
C GLN A 391 7.65 -4.60 -19.44
#